data_AF-A0A9D7H4V5-F1
#
_entry.id   AF-A0A9D7H4V5-F1
#
_cell.length_a   1.000
_cell.length_b   1.000
_cell.length_c   1.000
_cell.angle_alpha   90.00
_cell.angle_beta   90.00
_cell.angle_gamma   90.00
#
_symmetry.space_group_name_H-M   'P 1'
#
loop_
_entity.id
_entity.type
_entity.pdbx_description
1 polymer ?
#
loop_
_entity_poly.entity_id
_entity_poly.type
_entity_poly.pdbx_seq_one_letter_code
_entity_poly.pdbx_strand_id
1 'polypeptide(L)'
;MRSVCFLLALGPAAALSLACGVQDAPTDESAAQAVEASTRFALAPGSERIKQHTGWPGDLAEIQKKSLDLKNAYWMARLSQLAYRGEAELKSELEAIGLATDAEHFRFFENTCTDTQAFYVSTAALSAPLATVDNPYRNASPDVAVLAFRGTERGNATDIKTDLLAWNRPNVLPAGNVHAGFHGALMSVWEKPSDARCSKSEPIGPFLRQHHVFDSRNARPTRKGAELYVTGHSLGGALATLALTKTAVEQCENEGGKSREEPCFRLFTPVSALITFGAPRTGDRSHGTLLADWMQDRTPIYRFVHGRDGVTNIPSAGWYHPGFDGDDEKTFKVHVGDNPLRMAVADHGAGGDGSLVGDHMLPGYLGVLQKLVTGK
;
A
#
# COMPACT_ATOMS: atom_id res chain seq x y z
N MET A 1 29.76 23.94 -4.12
CA MET A 1 30.92 23.19 -4.65
C MET A 1 32.16 23.60 -3.85
N ARG A 2 32.74 22.68 -3.07
CA ARG A 2 34.07 22.88 -2.46
C ARG A 2 34.98 21.81 -3.03
N SER A 3 35.98 22.21 -3.82
CA SER A 3 37.02 21.29 -4.31
C SER A 3 38.02 21.04 -3.20
N VAL A 4 38.26 19.78 -2.85
CA VAL A 4 39.35 19.38 -1.95
C VAL A 4 40.49 18.87 -2.82
N CYS A 5 41.64 19.54 -2.76
CA CYS A 5 42.82 19.19 -3.54
C CYS A 5 43.94 18.80 -2.55
N PHE A 6 44.55 17.61 -2.71
CA PHE A 6 45.69 17.16 -1.92
C PHE A 6 46.99 17.37 -2.71
N LEU A 7 48.01 17.96 -2.09
CA LEU A 7 49.37 17.97 -2.62
C LEU A 7 50.10 16.71 -2.17
N LEU A 8 50.51 15.87 -3.12
CA LEU A 8 51.44 14.77 -2.90
C LEU A 8 52.83 15.20 -3.38
N ALA A 9 53.78 15.31 -2.46
CA ALA A 9 55.18 15.58 -2.77
C ALA A 9 55.92 14.24 -2.92
N LEU A 10 56.40 13.94 -4.14
CA LEU A 10 57.27 12.79 -4.42
C LEU A 10 58.59 13.29 -5.03
N GLY A 11 59.66 13.32 -4.21
CA GLY A 11 61.08 13.25 -4.61
C GLY A 11 61.64 14.30 -5.60
N PRO A 12 62.96 14.54 -5.60
CA PRO A 12 63.57 15.62 -6.35
C PRO A 12 63.82 15.22 -7.82
N ALA A 13 62.75 14.95 -8.60
CA ALA A 13 62.78 14.92 -10.08
C ALA A 13 61.39 14.71 -10.76
N ALA A 14 60.25 14.89 -10.08
CA ALA A 14 58.94 14.64 -10.70
C ALA A 14 58.08 15.93 -10.79
N ALA A 15 57.47 16.16 -11.95
CA ALA A 15 56.57 17.27 -12.21
C ALA A 15 55.34 17.26 -11.28
N LEU A 16 54.95 18.44 -10.77
CA LEU A 16 53.71 18.61 -10.01
C LEU A 16 52.50 18.29 -10.90
N SER A 17 51.74 17.26 -10.54
CA SER A 17 50.41 16.99 -11.08
C SER A 17 49.37 17.29 -10.01
N LEU A 18 48.49 18.26 -10.28
CA LEU A 18 47.34 18.58 -9.42
C LEU A 18 46.17 17.67 -9.82
N ALA A 19 45.88 16.64 -9.02
CA ALA A 19 44.67 15.83 -9.20
C ALA A 19 43.55 16.43 -8.34
N CYS A 20 42.61 17.15 -8.97
CA CYS A 20 41.39 17.60 -8.33
C CYS A 20 40.26 16.68 -8.80
N GLY A 21 39.82 15.77 -7.93
CA GLY A 21 38.64 14.93 -8.16
C GLY A 21 37.37 15.70 -7.80
N VAL A 22 36.40 15.71 -8.71
CA VAL A 22 35.02 16.11 -8.40
C VAL A 22 34.40 14.95 -7.66
N GLN A 23 34.09 15.11 -6.37
CA GLN A 23 33.15 14.21 -5.71
C GLN A 23 31.76 14.57 -6.24
N ASP A 24 31.22 13.72 -7.10
CA ASP A 24 29.82 13.82 -7.51
C ASP A 24 28.93 13.75 -6.27
N ALA A 25 27.91 14.61 -6.22
CA ALA A 25 26.89 14.51 -5.19
C ALA A 25 26.21 13.14 -5.33
N PRO A 26 25.89 12.46 -4.21
CA PRO A 26 25.17 11.18 -4.27
C PRO A 26 23.86 11.38 -5.05
N THR A 27 23.64 10.54 -6.06
CA THR A 27 22.35 10.45 -6.75
C THR A 27 21.27 10.05 -5.75
N ASP A 28 20.00 10.44 -5.97
CA ASP A 28 18.87 10.04 -5.11
C ASP A 28 18.81 8.51 -4.90
N GLU A 29 19.22 7.74 -5.89
CA GLU A 29 19.33 6.28 -5.85
C GLU A 29 20.39 5.78 -4.86
N SER A 30 21.56 6.45 -4.78
CA SER A 30 22.62 6.10 -3.81
C SER A 30 22.26 6.45 -2.36
N ALA A 31 21.44 7.50 -2.16
CA ALA A 31 20.92 7.86 -0.85
C ALA A 31 19.81 6.88 -0.40
N ALA A 32 18.93 6.46 -1.31
CA ALA A 32 17.95 5.38 -1.09
C ALA A 32 18.62 4.05 -0.73
N GLN A 33 19.66 3.65 -1.48
CA GLN A 33 20.46 2.47 -1.18
C GLN A 33 21.18 2.56 0.17
N ALA A 34 21.63 3.76 0.60
CA ALA A 34 22.26 3.94 1.91
C ALA A 34 21.26 3.85 3.09
N VAL A 35 20.00 4.25 2.89
CA VAL A 35 18.92 4.03 3.86
C VAL A 35 18.57 2.54 3.93
N GLU A 36 18.48 1.85 2.78
CA GLU A 36 18.17 0.42 2.72
C GLU A 36 19.27 -0.46 3.28
N ALA A 37 20.54 -0.18 2.96
CA ALA A 37 21.70 -0.90 3.49
C ALA A 37 21.88 -0.76 5.01
N SER A 38 21.21 0.24 5.63
CA SER A 38 21.23 0.47 7.08
C SER A 38 19.91 0.15 7.79
N THR A 39 18.84 -0.23 7.07
CA THR A 39 17.49 -0.41 7.63
C THR A 39 16.93 -1.78 7.26
N ARG A 40 16.86 -2.70 8.22
CA ARG A 40 16.06 -3.93 8.08
C ARG A 40 14.58 -3.57 7.89
N PHE A 41 13.86 -4.35 7.08
CA PHE A 41 12.41 -4.23 7.00
C PHE A 41 11.78 -4.24 8.40
N ALA A 42 11.02 -3.20 8.73
CA ALA A 42 10.41 -3.05 10.04
C ALA A 42 9.09 -2.28 9.89
N LEU A 43 8.00 -2.94 10.24
CA LEU A 43 6.68 -2.32 10.37
C LEU A 43 6.33 -2.19 11.84
N ALA A 44 5.77 -1.05 12.24
CA ALA A 44 5.17 -0.87 13.55
C ALA A 44 3.90 -1.73 13.64
N PRO A 45 3.84 -2.79 14.48
CA PRO A 45 2.64 -3.58 14.67
C PRO A 45 1.61 -2.76 15.44
N GLY A 46 0.33 -2.87 15.08
CA GLY A 46 -0.74 -2.23 15.83
C GLY A 46 -0.61 -0.70 15.98
N SER A 47 0.00 0.00 15.02
CA SER A 47 0.19 1.47 15.04
C SER A 47 -1.09 2.30 14.97
N GLU A 48 -2.26 1.71 15.25
CA GLU A 48 -3.14 2.09 16.38
C GLU A 48 -4.56 1.66 16.03
N ARG A 49 -5.03 0.54 16.60
CA ARG A 49 -6.47 0.23 16.58
C ARG A 49 -7.19 1.37 17.30
N ILE A 50 -8.24 1.92 16.67
CA ILE A 50 -9.06 3.10 17.04
C ILE A 50 -9.78 2.98 18.41
N LYS A 51 -9.33 2.10 19.33
CA LYS A 51 -9.99 1.83 20.60
C LYS A 51 -9.08 2.12 21.80
N GLN A 52 -8.81 3.41 22.02
CA GLN A 52 -8.81 3.99 23.36
C GLN A 52 -9.32 5.44 23.30
N HIS A 53 -10.61 5.65 23.08
CA HIS A 53 -11.36 6.69 23.82
C HIS A 53 -12.86 6.37 23.79
N THR A 54 -13.40 6.14 24.99
CA THR A 54 -14.82 6.09 25.30
C THR A 54 -15.43 7.48 25.09
N GLY A 55 -16.23 7.63 24.03
CA GLY A 55 -17.02 8.82 23.72
C GLY A 55 -17.19 8.99 22.20
N TRP A 56 -18.43 8.97 21.71
CA TRP A 56 -18.78 9.22 20.30
C TRP A 56 -18.18 10.52 19.73
N PRO A 57 -18.10 10.65 18.40
CA PRO A 57 -16.86 10.67 17.62
C PRO A 57 -16.06 11.97 17.80
N GLY A 58 -14.96 11.90 18.56
CA GLY A 58 -13.83 12.80 18.26
C GLY A 58 -13.31 12.46 16.87
N ASP A 59 -13.09 13.49 16.06
CA ASP A 59 -12.74 13.47 14.63
C ASP A 59 -11.94 12.22 14.20
N LEU A 60 -12.61 11.29 13.51
CA LEU A 60 -11.99 10.05 13.01
C LEU A 60 -10.78 10.35 12.14
N ALA A 61 -10.77 11.48 11.42
CA ALA A 61 -9.62 11.91 10.64
C ALA A 61 -8.43 12.24 11.54
N GLU A 62 -8.64 12.79 12.74
CA GLU A 62 -7.57 13.07 13.71
C GLU A 62 -7.06 11.81 14.40
N ILE A 63 -7.91 10.83 14.70
CA ILE A 63 -7.45 9.52 15.22
C ILE A 63 -6.62 8.81 14.16
N GLN A 64 -7.11 8.81 12.93
CA GLN A 64 -6.40 8.21 11.82
C GLN A 64 -5.07 8.92 11.54
N LYS A 65 -5.04 10.25 11.67
CA LYS A 65 -3.81 11.03 11.53
C LYS A 65 -2.77 10.71 12.57
N LYS A 66 -3.17 10.49 13.82
CA LYS A 66 -2.27 10.10 14.92
C LYS A 66 -1.70 8.69 14.73
N SER A 67 -2.48 7.81 14.11
CA SER A 67 -2.12 6.42 13.84
C SER A 67 -1.31 6.20 12.56
N LEU A 68 -1.02 7.26 11.80
CA LEU A 68 -0.18 7.16 10.62
C LEU A 68 1.30 7.01 11.00
N ASP A 69 1.86 5.83 10.76
CA ASP A 69 3.30 5.60 10.83
C ASP A 69 3.95 5.82 9.45
N LEU A 70 4.84 6.82 9.35
CA LEU A 70 5.52 7.18 8.10
C LEU A 70 6.55 6.13 7.65
N LYS A 71 7.13 5.33 8.57
CA LYS A 71 8.00 4.21 8.19
C LYS A 71 7.17 3.09 7.58
N ASN A 72 5.99 2.81 8.12
CA ASN A 72 5.04 1.89 7.49
C ASN A 72 4.67 2.39 6.09
N ALA A 73 4.35 3.68 5.94
CA ALA A 73 4.06 4.27 4.63
C ALA A 73 5.24 4.13 3.64
N TYR A 74 6.47 4.41 4.07
CA TYR A 74 7.67 4.20 3.23
C TYR A 74 7.80 2.75 2.76
N TRP A 75 7.71 1.78 3.68
CA TRP A 75 7.82 0.37 3.32
C TRP A 75 6.66 -0.10 2.41
N MET A 76 5.45 0.40 2.61
CA MET A 76 4.32 0.11 1.72
C MET A 76 4.53 0.68 0.32
N ALA A 77 5.15 1.86 0.19
CA ALA A 77 5.54 2.42 -1.10
C ALA A 77 6.63 1.56 -1.76
N ARG A 78 7.64 1.13 -0.99
CA ARG A 78 8.74 0.30 -1.51
C ARG A 78 8.24 -1.08 -1.96
N LEU A 79 7.39 -1.74 -1.19
CA LEU A 79 6.78 -3.01 -1.61
C LEU A 79 5.84 -2.83 -2.82
N SER A 80 5.13 -1.69 -2.92
CA SER A 80 4.36 -1.35 -4.13
C SER A 80 5.25 -1.18 -5.35
N GLN A 81 6.51 -0.77 -5.18
CA GLN A 81 7.49 -0.66 -6.27
C GLN A 81 7.98 -2.03 -6.69
N LEU A 82 8.30 -2.90 -5.72
CA LEU A 82 8.72 -4.27 -5.98
C LEU A 82 7.62 -5.10 -6.65
N ALA A 83 6.34 -4.74 -6.48
CA ALA A 83 5.23 -5.43 -7.16
C ALA A 83 5.33 -5.37 -8.70
N TYR A 84 6.08 -4.43 -9.25
CA TYR A 84 6.41 -4.31 -10.70
C TYR A 84 7.56 -5.21 -11.15
N ARG A 85 8.00 -6.16 -10.31
CA ARG A 85 9.04 -7.12 -10.68
C ARG A 85 8.42 -8.48 -10.96
N GLY A 86 9.03 -9.21 -11.90
CA GLY A 86 8.75 -10.63 -12.06
C GLY A 86 9.21 -11.41 -10.82
N GLU A 87 8.61 -12.59 -10.58
CA GLU A 87 8.81 -13.35 -9.33
C GLU A 87 10.29 -13.57 -8.95
N ALA A 88 11.15 -13.89 -9.91
CA ALA A 88 12.56 -14.17 -9.62
C ALA A 88 13.32 -12.94 -9.12
N GLU A 89 13.12 -11.78 -9.76
CA GLU A 89 13.74 -10.51 -9.34
C GLU A 89 13.13 -10.03 -8.02
N LEU A 90 11.81 -10.14 -7.88
CA LEU A 90 11.10 -9.83 -6.64
C LEU A 90 11.67 -10.61 -5.46
N LYS A 91 11.89 -11.92 -5.60
CA LYS A 91 12.48 -12.73 -4.53
C LYS A 91 13.88 -12.25 -4.15
N SER A 92 14.73 -11.99 -5.13
CA SER A 92 16.08 -11.48 -4.89
C SER A 92 16.08 -10.16 -4.12
N GLU A 93 15.18 -9.24 -4.46
CA GLU A 93 15.04 -7.93 -3.80
C GLU A 93 14.46 -8.06 -2.38
N LEU A 94 13.48 -8.94 -2.18
CA LEU A 94 12.91 -9.23 -0.85
C LEU A 94 13.96 -9.84 0.09
N GLU A 95 14.76 -10.78 -0.41
CA GLU A 95 15.85 -11.40 0.35
C GLU A 95 16.95 -10.38 0.72
N ALA A 96 17.26 -9.46 -0.20
CA ALA A 96 18.24 -8.40 0.04
C ALA A 96 17.83 -7.48 1.22
N ILE A 97 16.53 -7.27 1.44
CA ILE A 97 16.00 -6.52 2.59
C ILE A 97 15.66 -7.40 3.82
N GLY A 98 16.00 -8.69 3.76
CA GLY A 98 15.91 -9.64 4.86
C GLY A 98 14.58 -10.40 4.97
N LEU A 99 13.70 -10.33 3.97
CA LEU A 99 12.44 -11.08 3.97
C LEU A 99 12.63 -12.47 3.35
N ALA A 100 12.06 -13.49 4.00
CA ALA A 100 12.12 -14.86 3.50
C ALA A 100 11.14 -15.05 2.32
N THR A 101 11.57 -15.82 1.32
CA THR A 101 10.80 -16.08 0.10
C THR A 101 10.41 -17.55 -0.07
N ASP A 102 10.54 -18.33 1.01
CA ASP A 102 10.10 -19.72 1.04
C ASP A 102 8.56 -19.86 0.96
N ALA A 103 8.10 -21.09 0.76
CA ALA A 103 6.69 -21.41 0.59
C ALA A 103 5.85 -21.28 1.88
N GLU A 104 6.39 -20.83 3.01
CA GLU A 104 5.59 -20.44 4.18
C GLU A 104 5.41 -18.93 4.25
N HIS A 105 6.44 -18.17 3.87
CA HIS A 105 6.49 -16.72 4.06
C HIS A 105 6.15 -15.91 2.82
N PHE A 106 6.16 -16.51 1.62
CA PHE A 106 5.95 -15.79 0.37
C PHE A 106 4.97 -16.49 -0.57
N ARG A 107 4.15 -15.70 -1.28
CA ARG A 107 3.35 -16.15 -2.43
C ARG A 107 3.43 -15.13 -3.55
N PHE A 108 3.56 -15.61 -4.77
CA PHE A 108 3.38 -14.81 -5.98
C PHE A 108 2.05 -15.20 -6.64
N PHE A 109 1.25 -14.21 -7.01
CA PHE A 109 -0.04 -14.37 -7.63
C PHE A 109 -0.01 -13.74 -9.02
N GLU A 110 -0.38 -14.52 -10.04
CA GLU A 110 -0.38 -14.02 -11.41
C GLU A 110 -1.52 -14.63 -12.23
N ASN A 111 -2.20 -13.74 -12.95
CA ASN A 111 -3.07 -14.10 -14.06
C ASN A 111 -2.57 -13.43 -15.34
N THR A 112 -2.07 -14.22 -16.29
CA THR A 112 -1.45 -13.70 -17.52
C THR A 112 -2.46 -13.18 -18.54
N CYS A 113 -3.74 -13.56 -18.43
CA CYS A 113 -4.77 -13.15 -19.38
C CYS A 113 -5.34 -11.77 -19.06
N THR A 114 -5.32 -11.39 -17.78
CA THR A 114 -5.69 -10.05 -17.29
C THR A 114 -4.48 -9.19 -16.97
N ASP A 115 -3.26 -9.71 -17.18
CA ASP A 115 -2.00 -9.07 -16.80
C ASP A 115 -2.05 -8.53 -15.37
N THR A 116 -2.56 -9.35 -14.45
CA THR A 116 -2.75 -8.99 -13.04
C THR A 116 -1.76 -9.76 -12.18
N GLN A 117 -1.04 -9.01 -11.33
CA GLN A 117 -0.01 -9.55 -10.45
C GLN A 117 -0.15 -9.00 -9.03
N ALA A 118 0.14 -9.84 -8.05
CA ALA A 118 0.27 -9.46 -6.65
C ALA A 118 1.26 -10.40 -5.96
N PHE A 119 1.75 -10.00 -4.80
CA PHE A 119 2.50 -10.90 -3.93
C PHE A 119 2.12 -10.72 -2.47
N TYR A 120 2.26 -11.80 -1.72
CA TYR A 120 2.17 -11.81 -0.26
C TYR A 120 3.55 -12.10 0.32
N VAL A 121 3.95 -11.36 1.35
CA VAL A 121 5.18 -11.60 2.09
C VAL A 121 4.96 -11.41 3.59
N SER A 122 5.53 -12.29 4.42
CA SER A 122 5.44 -12.27 5.88
C SER A 122 6.80 -12.01 6.53
N THR A 123 6.78 -11.31 7.66
CA THR A 123 7.96 -11.09 8.51
C THR A 123 8.20 -12.20 9.52
N ALA A 124 7.40 -13.28 9.52
CA ALA A 124 7.52 -14.33 10.55
C ALA A 124 8.90 -15.01 10.60
N ALA A 125 9.64 -14.99 9.48
CA ALA A 125 11.01 -15.48 9.41
C ALA A 125 12.07 -14.52 10.01
N LEU A 126 11.73 -13.25 10.26
CA LEU A 126 12.62 -12.30 10.92
C LEU A 126 12.74 -12.67 12.39
N SER A 127 13.88 -13.28 12.74
CA SER A 127 14.15 -13.74 14.10
C SER A 127 14.07 -12.56 15.11
N ALA A 128 13.10 -12.68 16.02
CA ALA A 128 12.81 -11.85 17.20
C ALA A 128 12.03 -10.53 16.97
N PRO A 129 10.91 -10.33 17.72
CA PRO A 129 10.11 -9.12 17.62
C PRO A 129 10.85 -7.90 18.18
N LEU A 130 10.78 -6.77 17.48
CA LEU A 130 11.25 -5.47 17.98
C LEU A 130 10.60 -5.18 19.34
N ALA A 131 11.42 -5.00 20.38
CA ALA A 131 11.01 -5.07 21.78
C ALA A 131 10.15 -3.89 22.28
N THR A 132 9.86 -2.85 21.49
CA THR A 132 9.62 -1.50 22.06
C THR A 132 8.23 -0.89 21.78
N VAL A 133 7.18 -1.67 21.52
CA VAL A 133 5.82 -1.10 21.41
C VAL A 133 4.82 -1.90 22.26
N ASP A 134 4.12 -1.20 23.15
CA ASP A 134 3.01 -1.72 23.95
C ASP A 134 1.81 -2.01 23.05
N ASN A 135 1.78 -3.19 22.42
CA ASN A 135 0.62 -3.69 21.67
C ASN A 135 -0.09 -4.78 22.49
N PRO A 136 -1.36 -4.57 22.94
CA PRO A 136 -2.09 -5.53 23.76
C PRO A 136 -2.43 -6.84 23.05
N TYR A 137 -2.24 -6.90 21.72
CA TYR A 137 -2.38 -8.09 20.89
C TYR A 137 -1.04 -8.65 20.39
N ARG A 138 0.12 -8.13 20.86
CA ARG A 138 1.46 -8.60 20.47
C ARG A 138 1.65 -10.09 20.73
N ASN A 139 1.05 -10.59 21.81
CA ASN A 139 1.07 -12.02 22.16
C ASN A 139 0.11 -12.85 21.29
N ALA A 140 -0.77 -12.23 20.51
CA ALA A 140 -1.75 -12.89 19.64
C ALA A 140 -1.32 -12.93 18.16
N SER A 141 -0.50 -11.97 17.70
CA SER A 141 0.08 -11.94 16.34
C SER A 141 1.43 -11.19 16.35
N PRO A 142 2.58 -11.88 16.55
CA PRO A 142 3.90 -11.22 16.60
C PRO A 142 4.39 -10.79 15.21
N ASP A 143 3.80 -11.34 14.15
CA ASP A 143 4.27 -11.19 12.77
C ASP A 143 3.40 -10.24 11.97
N VAL A 144 3.99 -9.60 10.98
CA VAL A 144 3.32 -8.73 10.01
C VAL A 144 3.40 -9.37 8.64
N ALA A 145 2.37 -9.20 7.85
CA ALA A 145 2.37 -9.61 6.45
C ALA A 145 1.82 -8.52 5.56
N VAL A 146 2.21 -8.55 4.29
CA VAL A 146 1.82 -7.54 3.30
C VAL A 146 1.32 -8.25 2.06
N LEU A 147 0.14 -7.85 1.59
CA LEU A 147 -0.35 -8.16 0.25
C LEU A 147 -0.19 -6.91 -0.62
N ALA A 148 0.69 -6.98 -1.61
CA ALA A 148 0.99 -5.88 -2.52
C ALA A 148 0.52 -6.20 -3.94
N PHE A 149 -0.27 -5.30 -4.53
CA PHE A 149 -0.74 -5.43 -5.91
C PHE A 149 0.10 -4.59 -6.86
N ARG A 150 0.43 -5.16 -8.02
CA ARG A 150 1.08 -4.43 -9.11
C ARG A 150 0.09 -3.47 -9.75
N GLY A 151 0.59 -2.32 -10.20
CA GLY A 151 -0.16 -1.47 -11.14
C GLY A 151 0.13 -1.83 -12.61
N THR A 152 -0.06 -0.85 -13.49
CA THR A 152 0.15 -1.02 -14.94
C THR A 152 1.60 -0.68 -15.32
N GLU A 153 2.28 -1.58 -16.01
CA GLU A 153 3.62 -1.37 -16.57
C GLU A 153 3.56 -0.90 -18.03
N ARG A 154 3.33 0.39 -18.31
CA ARG A 154 3.64 0.97 -19.63
C ARG A 154 4.12 2.40 -19.48
N GLY A 155 5.25 2.72 -20.12
CA GLY A 155 5.99 3.98 -20.03
C GLY A 155 5.27 5.23 -20.58
N ASN A 156 3.95 5.30 -20.49
CA ASN A 156 3.20 6.52 -20.70
C ASN A 156 1.91 6.48 -19.86
N ALA A 157 1.78 7.35 -18.85
CA ALA A 157 0.55 7.41 -18.05
C ALA A 157 -0.69 7.85 -18.84
N THR A 158 -0.53 8.22 -20.11
CA THR A 158 -1.64 8.34 -21.06
C THR A 158 -2.35 7.00 -21.28
N ASP A 159 -1.61 5.88 -21.31
CA ASP A 159 -2.18 4.53 -21.38
C ASP A 159 -2.88 4.18 -20.08
N ILE A 160 -2.31 4.53 -18.93
CA ILE A 160 -2.95 4.39 -17.61
C ILE A 160 -4.32 5.09 -17.62
N LYS A 161 -4.39 6.36 -18.04
CA LYS A 161 -5.67 7.08 -18.13
C LYS A 161 -6.64 6.43 -19.11
N THR A 162 -6.14 5.94 -20.26
CA THR A 162 -6.99 5.33 -21.29
C THR A 162 -7.57 4.00 -20.81
N ASP A 163 -6.76 3.14 -20.19
CA ASP A 163 -7.17 1.87 -19.60
C ASP A 163 -8.16 2.08 -18.45
N LEU A 164 -7.95 3.13 -17.65
CA LEU A 164 -8.81 3.52 -16.52
C LEU A 164 -10.16 4.12 -16.95
N LEU A 165 -10.24 4.67 -18.15
CA LEU A 165 -11.48 5.21 -18.71
C LEU A 165 -12.27 4.16 -19.50
N ALA A 166 -11.65 3.03 -19.82
CA ALA A 166 -12.19 2.00 -20.69
C ALA A 166 -12.85 0.84 -19.92
N TRP A 167 -13.79 1.06 -18.99
CA TRP A 167 -14.78 0.03 -18.61
C TRP A 167 -15.85 0.53 -17.62
N ASN A 168 -17.04 0.90 -18.12
CA ASN A 168 -18.21 1.23 -17.30
C ASN A 168 -19.27 0.12 -17.39
N ARG A 169 -19.55 -0.60 -16.29
CA ARG A 169 -20.83 -1.30 -16.06
C ARG A 169 -21.19 -1.32 -14.56
N PRO A 170 -22.45 -1.09 -14.18
CA PRO A 170 -22.92 -1.21 -12.80
C PRO A 170 -23.13 -2.67 -12.36
N ASN A 171 -23.08 -2.89 -11.04
CA ASN A 171 -23.30 -4.09 -10.20
C ASN A 171 -22.20 -5.15 -10.10
N VAL A 172 -21.59 -5.33 -8.91
CA VAL A 172 -21.10 -6.66 -8.46
C VAL A 172 -21.10 -6.88 -6.93
N LEU A 173 -21.10 -5.86 -6.06
CA LEU A 173 -20.99 -6.06 -4.60
C LEU A 173 -22.22 -5.53 -3.83
N PRO A 174 -22.61 -6.16 -2.70
CA PRO A 174 -23.53 -5.58 -1.71
C PRO A 174 -23.06 -4.21 -1.19
N ALA A 175 -21.77 -3.92 -1.39
CA ALA A 175 -21.11 -2.67 -1.06
C ALA A 175 -21.41 -1.51 -2.03
N GLY A 176 -22.15 -1.69 -3.13
CA GLY A 176 -22.34 -0.64 -4.16
C GLY A 176 -21.60 -0.94 -5.47
N ASN A 177 -21.58 0.03 -6.39
CA ASN A 177 -20.97 -0.18 -7.71
C ASN A 177 -19.46 0.04 -7.66
N VAL A 178 -18.72 -0.81 -8.38
CA VAL A 178 -17.26 -0.74 -8.52
C VAL A 178 -16.85 -0.80 -9.99
N HIS A 179 -15.64 -0.32 -10.29
CA HIS A 179 -15.13 -0.29 -11.66
C HIS A 179 -14.93 -1.72 -12.18
N ALA A 180 -15.64 -2.05 -13.26
CA ALA A 180 -15.71 -3.43 -13.76
C ALA A 180 -14.34 -3.99 -14.16
N GLY A 181 -13.47 -3.15 -14.74
CA GLY A 181 -12.10 -3.55 -15.10
C GLY A 181 -11.26 -3.88 -13.87
N PHE A 182 -11.35 -3.08 -12.81
CA PHE A 182 -10.62 -3.35 -11.57
C PHE A 182 -11.15 -4.57 -10.86
N HIS A 183 -12.48 -4.71 -10.80
CA HIS A 183 -13.10 -5.88 -10.23
C HIS A 183 -12.69 -7.13 -11.01
N GLY A 184 -12.79 -7.12 -12.33
CA GLY A 184 -12.36 -8.24 -13.18
C GLY A 184 -10.90 -8.62 -12.98
N ALA A 185 -10.00 -7.64 -12.92
CA ALA A 185 -8.58 -7.85 -12.62
C ALA A 185 -8.39 -8.47 -11.23
N LEU A 186 -8.99 -7.90 -10.18
CA LEU A 186 -8.92 -8.48 -8.84
C LEU A 186 -9.44 -9.92 -8.81
N MET A 187 -10.64 -10.16 -9.35
CA MET A 187 -11.26 -11.49 -9.33
C MET A 187 -10.43 -12.55 -10.07
N SER A 188 -9.68 -12.14 -11.09
CA SER A 188 -8.80 -13.04 -11.86
C SER A 188 -7.67 -13.67 -11.03
N VAL A 189 -7.31 -13.05 -9.90
CA VAL A 189 -6.32 -13.54 -8.93
C VAL A 189 -6.93 -13.82 -7.55
N TRP A 190 -8.12 -13.31 -7.24
CA TRP A 190 -8.79 -13.47 -5.95
C TRP A 190 -9.52 -14.81 -5.81
N GLU A 191 -10.22 -15.23 -6.85
CA GLU A 191 -10.98 -16.48 -6.89
C GLU A 191 -10.39 -17.44 -7.92
N LYS A 192 -10.92 -18.67 -7.96
CA LYS A 192 -10.52 -19.65 -8.99
C LYS A 192 -10.83 -19.04 -10.37
N PRO A 193 -9.83 -18.80 -11.22
CA PRO A 193 -10.07 -18.16 -12.50
C PRO A 193 -10.88 -19.07 -13.40
N SER A 194 -11.68 -18.45 -14.28
CA SER A 194 -12.50 -19.14 -15.27
C SER A 194 -11.66 -19.91 -16.30
N ASP A 195 -10.42 -19.48 -16.52
CA ASP A 195 -9.47 -20.14 -17.43
C ASP A 195 -8.21 -20.57 -16.68
N ALA A 196 -8.09 -21.88 -16.46
CA ALA A 196 -6.95 -22.47 -15.76
C ALA A 196 -5.61 -22.29 -16.49
N ARG A 197 -5.62 -21.93 -17.79
CA ARG A 197 -4.39 -21.68 -18.57
C ARG A 197 -3.68 -20.38 -18.15
N CYS A 198 -4.41 -19.46 -17.55
CA CYS A 198 -3.91 -18.13 -17.22
C CYS A 198 -3.39 -18.01 -15.78
N SER A 199 -3.82 -18.90 -14.89
CA SER A 199 -3.46 -18.88 -13.47
C SER A 199 -2.14 -19.60 -13.24
N LYS A 200 -1.20 -18.94 -12.58
CA LYS A 200 0.06 -19.59 -12.16
C LYS A 200 0.12 -19.94 -10.67
N SER A 201 -0.89 -19.58 -9.89
CA SER A 201 -0.92 -19.74 -8.43
C SER A 201 -2.28 -20.17 -7.89
N GLU A 202 -2.31 -20.52 -6.61
CA GLU A 202 -3.55 -20.57 -5.83
C GLU A 202 -4.21 -19.18 -5.76
N PRO A 203 -5.55 -19.07 -5.59
CA PRO A 203 -6.21 -17.77 -5.51
C PRO A 203 -6.00 -17.08 -4.16
N ILE A 204 -5.94 -15.75 -4.17
CA ILE A 204 -5.68 -14.92 -2.98
C ILE A 204 -6.77 -15.10 -1.90
N GLY A 205 -8.05 -15.11 -2.26
CA GLY A 205 -9.16 -15.16 -1.30
C GLY A 205 -9.12 -16.40 -0.39
N PRO A 206 -9.10 -17.63 -0.94
CA PRO A 206 -8.91 -18.86 -0.17
C PRO A 206 -7.63 -18.86 0.67
N PHE A 207 -6.51 -18.42 0.11
CA PHE A 207 -5.24 -18.31 0.83
C PHE A 207 -5.39 -17.40 2.07
N LEU A 208 -5.90 -16.18 1.88
CA LEU A 208 -6.09 -15.26 3.00
C LEU A 208 -7.05 -15.80 4.06
N ARG A 209 -8.15 -16.46 3.69
CA ARG A 209 -9.08 -17.06 4.67
C ARG A 209 -8.48 -18.22 5.45
N GLN A 210 -7.51 -18.93 4.88
CA GLN A 210 -6.80 -20.01 5.58
C GLN A 210 -5.77 -19.47 6.58
N HIS A 211 -5.12 -18.36 6.22
CA HIS A 211 -3.97 -17.80 6.93
C HIS A 211 -4.34 -16.65 7.89
N HIS A 212 -5.40 -15.89 7.62
CA HIS A 212 -5.82 -14.70 8.38
C HIS A 212 -7.32 -14.74 8.66
N VAL A 213 -7.69 -14.90 9.94
CA VAL A 213 -9.09 -14.97 10.37
C VAL A 213 -9.29 -14.15 11.64
N PHE A 214 -10.38 -13.41 11.68
CA PHE A 214 -10.92 -12.81 12.89
C PHE A 214 -12.35 -13.28 13.09
N ASP A 215 -12.62 -13.90 14.24
CA ASP A 215 -13.95 -14.39 14.62
C ASP A 215 -14.39 -13.71 15.92
N SER A 216 -15.35 -12.78 15.82
CA SER A 216 -15.99 -12.14 16.96
C SER A 216 -17.44 -12.57 17.16
N ARG A 217 -17.82 -13.77 16.71
CA ARG A 217 -19.16 -14.34 16.99
C ARG A 217 -19.29 -14.81 18.44
N ASN A 218 -18.17 -15.18 19.06
CA ASN A 218 -18.09 -15.59 20.47
C ASN A 218 -17.76 -14.41 21.40
N ALA A 219 -18.03 -14.56 22.70
CA ALA A 219 -17.76 -13.54 23.72
C ALA A 219 -16.29 -13.12 23.83
N ARG A 220 -15.36 -13.97 23.37
CA ARG A 220 -13.93 -13.69 23.26
C ARG A 220 -13.53 -13.75 21.79
N PRO A 221 -13.28 -12.61 21.13
CA PRO A 221 -12.83 -12.60 19.74
C PRO A 221 -11.50 -13.35 19.59
N THR A 222 -11.37 -14.14 18.52
CA THR A 222 -10.11 -14.82 18.18
C THR A 222 -9.53 -14.21 16.91
N ARG A 223 -8.20 -14.06 16.89
CA ARG A 223 -7.44 -13.68 15.69
C ARG A 223 -6.42 -14.77 15.39
N LYS A 224 -6.32 -15.16 14.13
CA LYS A 224 -5.32 -16.08 13.59
C LYS A 224 -4.51 -15.38 12.51
N GLY A 225 -3.21 -15.66 12.49
CA GLY A 225 -2.30 -15.18 11.45
C GLY A 225 -1.59 -13.88 11.80
N ALA A 226 -0.71 -13.46 10.88
CA ALA A 226 0.01 -12.20 10.95
C ALA A 226 -0.92 -10.99 10.79
N GLU A 227 -0.46 -9.84 11.24
CA GLU A 227 -1.07 -8.54 10.98
C GLU A 227 -0.99 -8.22 9.47
N LEU A 228 -2.11 -8.28 8.76
CA LEU A 228 -2.13 -8.10 7.30
C LEU A 228 -2.23 -6.62 6.92
N TYR A 229 -1.26 -6.12 6.17
CA TYR A 229 -1.34 -4.85 5.45
C TYR A 229 -1.68 -5.13 3.98
N VAL A 230 -2.46 -4.25 3.37
CA VAL A 230 -2.75 -4.30 1.94
C VAL A 230 -2.27 -3.01 1.30
N THR A 231 -1.55 -3.12 0.18
CA THR A 231 -0.94 -1.98 -0.49
C THR A 231 -0.93 -2.10 -2.01
N GLY A 232 -0.69 -0.98 -2.67
CA GLY A 232 -0.48 -0.92 -4.11
C GLY A 232 -0.35 0.51 -4.62
N HIS A 233 0.25 0.63 -5.80
CA HIS A 233 0.43 1.88 -6.53
C HIS A 233 -0.42 1.89 -7.80
N SER A 234 -1.01 3.04 -8.15
CA SER A 234 -1.79 3.21 -9.39
C SER A 234 -2.95 2.21 -9.45
N LEU A 235 -3.11 1.45 -10.55
CA LEU A 235 -4.04 0.32 -10.65
C LEU A 235 -3.93 -0.64 -9.44
N GLY A 236 -2.72 -0.91 -8.94
CA GLY A 236 -2.53 -1.76 -7.76
C GLY A 236 -3.18 -1.19 -6.50
N GLY A 237 -3.22 0.14 -6.36
CA GLY A 237 -3.94 0.81 -5.27
C GLY A 237 -5.46 0.66 -5.37
N ALA A 238 -6.00 0.60 -6.60
CA ALA A 238 -7.41 0.29 -6.82
C ALA A 238 -7.72 -1.17 -6.45
N LEU A 239 -6.88 -2.12 -6.89
CA LEU A 239 -7.04 -3.54 -6.55
C LEU A 239 -6.93 -3.76 -5.03
N ALA A 240 -6.00 -3.08 -4.35
CA ALA A 240 -5.86 -3.10 -2.90
C ALA A 240 -7.12 -2.60 -2.17
N THR A 241 -7.78 -1.55 -2.68
CA THR A 241 -9.02 -1.01 -2.11
C THR A 241 -10.19 -1.99 -2.28
N LEU A 242 -10.31 -2.62 -3.46
CA LEU A 242 -11.32 -3.66 -3.70
C LEU A 242 -11.02 -4.94 -2.91
N ALA A 243 -9.75 -5.31 -2.73
CA ALA A 243 -9.33 -6.42 -1.89
C ALA A 243 -9.76 -6.19 -0.43
N LEU A 244 -9.57 -4.98 0.12
CA LEU A 244 -10.07 -4.64 1.46
C LEU A 244 -11.58 -4.84 1.55
N THR A 245 -12.34 -4.41 0.53
CA THR A 245 -13.79 -4.64 0.48
C THR A 245 -14.09 -6.13 0.57
N LYS A 246 -13.46 -6.97 -0.26
CA LYS A 246 -13.65 -8.43 -0.25
C LYS A 246 -13.27 -9.06 1.09
N THR A 247 -12.14 -8.68 1.71
CA THR A 247 -11.75 -9.23 3.02
C THR A 247 -12.79 -9.00 4.11
N ALA A 248 -13.58 -7.93 4.00
CA ALA A 248 -14.56 -7.54 5.00
C ALA A 248 -15.91 -8.24 4.86
N VAL A 249 -16.32 -8.59 3.64
CA VAL A 249 -17.70 -9.02 3.34
C VAL A 249 -17.79 -10.42 2.74
N GLU A 250 -16.77 -10.88 2.03
CA GLU A 250 -16.86 -12.07 1.17
C GLU A 250 -17.23 -13.33 1.94
N GLN A 251 -16.72 -13.49 3.15
CA GLN A 251 -17.08 -14.64 3.97
C GLN A 251 -18.57 -14.69 4.28
N CYS A 252 -19.18 -13.54 4.57
CA CYS A 252 -20.61 -13.43 4.82
C CYS A 252 -21.42 -13.52 3.52
N GLU A 253 -20.93 -12.98 2.40
CA GLU A 253 -21.52 -13.19 1.07
C GLU A 253 -21.65 -14.68 0.74
N ASN A 254 -20.59 -15.46 0.99
CA ASN A 254 -20.57 -16.91 0.76
C ASN A 254 -21.55 -17.67 1.67
N GLU A 255 -21.90 -17.10 2.83
CA GLU A 255 -22.93 -17.64 3.73
C GLU A 255 -24.35 -17.13 3.37
N GLY A 256 -24.49 -16.32 2.31
CA GLY A 256 -25.76 -15.77 1.85
C GLY A 256 -26.24 -14.53 2.60
N GLY A 257 -25.37 -13.92 3.41
CA GLY A 257 -25.66 -12.72 4.17
C GLY A 257 -25.86 -11.50 3.27
N LYS A 258 -26.76 -10.60 3.68
CA LYS A 258 -27.19 -9.44 2.89
C LYS A 258 -26.99 -8.11 3.61
N SER A 259 -26.81 -8.12 4.94
CA SER A 259 -26.73 -6.91 5.75
C SER A 259 -25.66 -6.96 6.83
N ARG A 260 -24.99 -5.83 7.11
CA ARG A 260 -23.87 -5.71 8.05
C ARG A 260 -24.21 -6.18 9.48
N GLU A 261 -25.49 -6.11 9.85
CA GLU A 261 -26.00 -6.52 11.16
C GLU A 261 -25.98 -8.03 11.35
N GLU A 262 -25.89 -8.79 10.26
CA GLU A 262 -25.90 -10.24 10.31
C GLU A 262 -24.64 -10.80 11.00
N PRO A 263 -24.76 -11.89 11.78
CA PRO A 263 -23.64 -12.46 12.51
C PRO A 263 -22.44 -12.86 11.64
N CYS A 264 -22.63 -13.17 10.35
CA CYS A 264 -21.52 -13.54 9.47
C CYS A 264 -20.55 -12.40 9.18
N PHE A 265 -20.95 -11.12 9.32
CA PHE A 265 -20.04 -9.96 9.23
C PHE A 265 -19.06 -9.85 10.40
N ARG A 266 -19.18 -10.72 11.41
CA ARG A 266 -18.27 -10.86 12.55
C ARG A 266 -17.18 -11.91 12.32
N LEU A 267 -17.17 -12.54 11.15
CA LEU A 267 -16.16 -13.50 10.72
C LEU A 267 -15.56 -13.03 9.40
N PHE A 268 -14.30 -12.58 9.42
CA PHE A 268 -13.69 -11.94 8.25
C PHE A 268 -12.16 -12.06 8.27
N THR A 269 -11.51 -11.66 7.17
CA THR A 269 -10.05 -11.54 7.09
C THR A 269 -9.61 -10.18 7.64
N PRO A 270 -8.90 -10.10 8.78
CA PRO A 270 -8.58 -8.81 9.41
C PRO A 270 -7.42 -8.10 8.72
N VAL A 271 -7.68 -6.93 8.16
CA VAL A 271 -6.66 -6.02 7.61
C VAL A 271 -6.27 -4.98 8.66
N SER A 272 -4.99 -4.90 9.01
CA SER A 272 -4.44 -3.93 9.96
C SER A 272 -4.39 -2.51 9.40
N ALA A 273 -4.09 -2.34 8.10
CA ALA A 273 -4.23 -1.06 7.40
C ALA A 273 -4.25 -1.26 5.87
N LEU A 274 -4.94 -0.36 5.18
CA LEU A 274 -4.81 -0.16 3.74
C LEU A 274 -3.98 1.09 3.49
N ILE A 275 -2.86 0.96 2.77
CA ILE A 275 -2.01 2.10 2.41
C ILE A 275 -1.81 2.08 0.89
N THR A 276 -2.19 3.14 0.20
CA THR A 276 -2.17 3.18 -1.27
C THR A 276 -1.50 4.45 -1.78
N PHE A 277 -0.92 4.38 -2.98
CA PHE A 277 -0.18 5.47 -3.60
C PHE A 277 -0.74 5.75 -4.99
N GLY A 278 -1.19 6.99 -5.23
CA GLY A 278 -1.70 7.39 -6.55
C GLY A 278 -2.93 6.58 -6.99
N ALA A 279 -3.72 6.08 -6.03
CA ALA A 279 -4.83 5.18 -6.34
C ALA A 279 -6.00 5.94 -7.01
N PRO A 280 -6.50 5.45 -8.16
CA PRO A 280 -7.70 5.98 -8.80
C PRO A 280 -8.96 5.65 -8.00
N ARG A 281 -10.09 6.26 -8.36
CA ARG A 281 -11.41 6.03 -7.76
C ARG A 281 -11.91 4.63 -8.11
N THR A 282 -12.48 3.90 -7.16
CA THR A 282 -12.81 2.49 -7.37
C THR A 282 -14.29 2.17 -7.49
N GLY A 283 -15.16 3.03 -6.94
CA GLY A 283 -16.58 2.76 -6.88
C GLY A 283 -17.43 4.02 -6.90
N ASP A 284 -18.75 3.84 -6.81
CA ASP A 284 -19.68 4.94 -6.64
C ASP A 284 -19.70 5.45 -5.19
N ARG A 285 -20.56 6.45 -4.92
CA ARG A 285 -20.71 7.03 -3.59
C ARG A 285 -21.09 5.97 -2.56
N SER A 286 -22.01 5.07 -2.92
CA SER A 286 -22.46 4.00 -2.05
C SER A 286 -21.29 3.09 -1.63
N HIS A 287 -20.42 2.72 -2.58
CA HIS A 287 -19.18 1.98 -2.29
C HIS A 287 -18.23 2.74 -1.38
N GLY A 288 -17.99 4.02 -1.69
CA GLY A 288 -17.11 4.85 -0.89
C GLY A 288 -17.57 4.97 0.57
N THR A 289 -18.85 5.24 0.78
CA THR A 289 -19.46 5.44 2.11
C THR A 289 -19.58 4.14 2.89
N LEU A 290 -20.01 3.04 2.25
CA LEU A 290 -20.12 1.75 2.94
C LEU A 290 -18.75 1.21 3.36
N LEU A 291 -17.72 1.33 2.50
CA LEU A 291 -16.38 0.94 2.88
C LEU A 291 -15.84 1.80 4.03
N ALA A 292 -16.05 3.12 3.98
CA ALA A 292 -15.66 4.01 5.09
C ALA A 292 -16.35 3.61 6.40
N ASP A 293 -17.66 3.38 6.37
CA ASP A 293 -18.45 2.96 7.53
C ASP A 293 -17.98 1.59 8.08
N TRP A 294 -17.68 0.62 7.22
CA TRP A 294 -17.15 -0.70 7.65
C TRP A 294 -15.78 -0.61 8.30
N MET A 295 -14.94 0.31 7.83
CA MET A 295 -13.54 0.39 8.22
C MET A 295 -13.29 1.36 9.37
N GLN A 296 -14.21 2.29 9.65
CA GLN A 296 -14.07 3.34 10.66
C GLN A 296 -13.62 2.86 12.05
N ASP A 297 -13.95 1.62 12.44
CA ASP A 297 -13.58 1.02 13.73
C ASP A 297 -12.73 -0.25 13.61
N ARG A 298 -12.32 -0.61 12.39
CA ARG A 298 -11.62 -1.86 12.06
C ARG A 298 -10.24 -1.64 11.43
N THR A 299 -10.17 -0.82 10.40
CA THR A 299 -9.01 -0.73 9.51
C THR A 299 -8.78 0.72 9.07
N PRO A 300 -7.68 1.38 9.47
CA PRO A 300 -7.33 2.67 8.91
C PRO A 300 -7.01 2.57 7.40
N ILE A 301 -7.44 3.58 6.64
CA ILE A 301 -7.26 3.69 5.17
C ILE A 301 -6.45 4.93 4.80
N TYR A 302 -5.21 4.77 4.36
CA TYR A 302 -4.35 5.87 3.95
C TYR A 302 -4.20 5.93 2.44
N ARG A 303 -4.58 7.06 1.85
CA ARG A 303 -4.48 7.32 0.42
C ARG A 303 -3.48 8.42 0.16
N PHE A 304 -2.25 8.04 -0.17
CA PHE A 304 -1.19 8.98 -0.47
C PHE A 304 -1.36 9.57 -1.87
N VAL A 305 -1.31 10.90 -1.93
CA VAL A 305 -1.35 11.71 -3.17
C VAL A 305 -0.14 12.62 -3.20
N HIS A 306 0.69 12.46 -4.23
CA HIS A 306 1.89 13.26 -4.44
C HIS A 306 1.59 14.37 -5.46
N GLY A 307 1.94 15.61 -5.10
CA GLY A 307 1.81 16.77 -5.98
C GLY A 307 0.46 16.92 -6.68
N ARG A 308 0.50 16.96 -8.01
CA ARG A 308 -0.65 17.06 -8.90
C ARG A 308 -1.00 15.74 -9.57
N ASP A 309 -0.71 14.58 -8.96
CA ASP A 309 -1.06 13.28 -9.52
C ASP A 309 -2.51 13.24 -10.03
N GLY A 310 -2.65 13.18 -11.35
CA GLY A 310 -3.93 13.22 -12.03
C GLY A 310 -4.68 11.89 -12.01
N VAL A 311 -4.00 10.77 -11.76
CA VAL A 311 -4.61 9.44 -11.71
C VAL A 311 -5.56 9.31 -10.51
N THR A 312 -5.24 10.00 -9.42
CA THR A 312 -6.11 10.06 -8.24
C THR A 312 -7.47 10.71 -8.50
N ASN A 313 -7.64 11.41 -9.62
CA ASN A 313 -8.88 12.11 -9.98
C ASN A 313 -9.68 11.39 -11.06
N ILE A 314 -9.28 10.17 -11.42
CA ILE A 314 -10.00 9.34 -12.40
C ILE A 314 -10.40 7.99 -11.80
N PRO A 315 -11.45 7.35 -12.34
CA PRO A 315 -12.49 7.96 -13.18
C PRO A 315 -13.18 9.16 -12.49
N SER A 316 -13.79 10.05 -13.29
CA SER A 316 -14.29 11.34 -12.82
C SER A 316 -15.76 11.24 -12.37
N ALA A 317 -16.68 12.04 -12.91
CA ALA A 317 -18.05 12.17 -12.40
C ALA A 317 -18.74 10.82 -12.13
N GLY A 318 -19.35 10.69 -10.94
CA GLY A 318 -20.05 9.47 -10.51
C GLY A 318 -19.19 8.44 -9.79
N TRP A 319 -17.86 8.63 -9.79
CA TRP A 319 -16.91 7.79 -9.08
C TRP A 319 -16.38 8.50 -7.85
N TYR A 320 -16.11 7.73 -6.81
CA TYR A 320 -15.68 8.20 -5.50
C TYR A 320 -14.54 7.35 -4.95
N HIS A 321 -13.70 8.00 -4.14
CA HIS A 321 -12.83 7.28 -3.21
C HIS A 321 -13.63 6.86 -1.97
N PRO A 322 -13.09 5.95 -1.14
CA PRO A 322 -13.62 5.73 0.19
C PRO A 322 -13.67 7.04 0.97
N GLY A 323 -14.79 7.30 1.65
CA GLY A 323 -15.04 8.55 2.34
C GLY A 323 -16.45 8.62 2.91
N PHE A 324 -16.64 9.46 3.93
CA PHE A 324 -17.96 9.71 4.50
C PHE A 324 -18.77 10.67 3.61
N ASP A 325 -20.09 10.56 3.68
CA ASP A 325 -20.94 11.49 2.96
C ASP A 325 -20.66 12.95 3.38
N GLY A 326 -20.43 13.80 2.39
CA GLY A 326 -20.08 15.21 2.58
C GLY A 326 -18.59 15.49 2.85
N ASP A 327 -17.72 14.49 2.81
CA ASP A 327 -16.28 14.67 3.10
C ASP A 327 -15.41 15.04 1.88
N ASP A 328 -16.00 15.12 0.69
CA ASP A 328 -15.31 15.31 -0.61
C ASP A 328 -14.05 14.44 -0.81
N GLU A 329 -14.06 13.19 -0.33
CA GLU A 329 -12.95 12.22 -0.42
C GLU A 329 -11.72 12.57 0.44
N LYS A 330 -11.87 13.48 1.41
CA LYS A 330 -10.75 14.09 2.14
C LYS A 330 -10.32 13.29 3.36
N THR A 331 -11.22 12.54 3.99
CA THR A 331 -10.97 11.89 5.30
C THR A 331 -9.74 10.99 5.30
N PHE A 332 -9.54 10.24 4.22
CA PHE A 332 -8.47 9.24 4.10
C PHE A 332 -7.27 9.72 3.29
N LYS A 333 -7.30 10.97 2.83
CA LYS A 333 -6.31 11.52 1.89
C LYS A 333 -5.10 12.07 2.63
N VAL A 334 -3.92 11.57 2.29
CA VAL A 334 -2.63 12.06 2.78
C VAL A 334 -1.90 12.74 1.62
N HIS A 335 -1.73 14.06 1.71
CA HIS A 335 -0.96 14.79 0.71
C HIS A 335 0.52 14.82 1.08
N VAL A 336 1.38 14.44 0.14
CA VAL A 336 2.84 14.47 0.27
C VAL A 336 3.48 15.37 -0.79
N GLY A 337 4.49 16.15 -0.37
CA GLY A 337 5.23 17.11 -1.19
C GLY A 337 6.38 17.77 -0.41
N ASP A 338 7.16 18.65 -1.05
CA ASP A 338 8.43 19.23 -0.55
C ASP A 338 8.34 20.20 0.66
N ASN A 339 7.25 20.19 1.46
CA ASN A 339 7.12 20.62 2.88
C ASN A 339 5.73 21.21 3.21
N PRO A 340 5.27 21.16 4.49
CA PRO A 340 5.30 20.00 5.41
C PRO A 340 4.24 18.95 5.03
N LEU A 341 4.29 17.75 5.61
CA LEU A 341 3.26 16.71 5.44
C LEU A 341 1.89 17.27 5.85
N ARG A 342 0.91 17.22 4.94
CA ARG A 342 -0.45 17.71 5.21
C ARG A 342 -1.42 16.54 5.22
N MET A 343 -1.80 16.12 6.42
CA MET A 343 -3.03 15.35 6.63
C MET A 343 -4.21 16.30 6.73
N ALA A 344 -4.56 16.88 5.58
CA ALA A 344 -5.80 17.55 5.19
C ALA A 344 -5.52 18.49 3.98
N VAL A 345 -6.52 18.56 3.09
CA VAL A 345 -6.67 19.39 1.88
C VAL A 345 -5.64 20.49 1.67
N ALA A 346 -4.88 20.38 0.58
CA ALA A 346 -4.49 21.55 -0.18
C ALA A 346 -5.20 21.46 -1.54
N ASP A 347 -6.07 22.43 -1.84
CA ASP A 347 -6.67 22.61 -3.19
C ASP A 347 -5.60 22.96 -4.25
N HIS A 348 -4.36 23.18 -3.80
CA HIS A 348 -3.21 23.52 -4.62
C HIS A 348 -2.10 22.53 -4.33
N GLY A 349 -1.70 21.78 -5.38
CA GLY A 349 -0.63 20.79 -5.32
C GLY A 349 0.64 21.39 -4.70
N ALA A 350 1.14 20.74 -3.66
CA ALA A 350 2.41 21.07 -3.03
C ALA A 350 3.41 19.97 -3.40
N GLY A 351 4.56 20.36 -3.96
CA GLY A 351 5.71 19.48 -4.24
C GLY A 351 5.49 18.45 -5.36
N GLY A 352 6.46 18.30 -6.24
CA GLY A 352 6.37 17.50 -7.47
C GLY A 352 6.98 18.22 -8.67
N ASP A 353 7.19 17.53 -9.80
CA ASP A 353 7.55 18.21 -11.05
C ASP A 353 6.38 19.04 -11.61
N GLY A 354 5.20 18.86 -10.99
CA GLY A 354 3.96 19.54 -11.32
C GLY A 354 3.28 18.91 -12.53
N SER A 355 3.84 17.89 -13.16
CA SER A 355 3.16 17.19 -14.23
C SER A 355 2.18 16.17 -13.63
N LEU A 356 0.98 16.07 -14.22
CA LEU A 356 -0.04 15.11 -13.77
C LEU A 356 0.44 13.65 -13.83
N VAL A 357 1.49 13.39 -14.61
CA VAL A 357 2.04 12.08 -14.95
C VAL A 357 3.32 11.80 -14.18
N GLY A 358 4.23 12.77 -14.11
CA GLY A 358 5.48 12.65 -13.33
C GLY A 358 5.18 12.55 -11.84
N ASP A 359 4.25 13.37 -11.32
CA ASP A 359 3.83 13.30 -9.92
C ASP A 359 3.16 11.96 -9.55
N HIS A 360 2.63 11.23 -10.54
CA HIS A 360 2.05 9.91 -10.35
C HIS A 360 3.12 8.83 -10.15
N MET A 361 4.35 9.02 -10.61
CA MET A 361 5.35 7.96 -10.59
C MET A 361 5.83 7.66 -9.17
N LEU A 362 5.87 6.37 -8.82
CA LEU A 362 6.23 5.90 -7.48
C LEU A 362 7.60 6.38 -6.96
N PRO A 363 8.65 6.61 -7.79
CA PRO A 363 9.88 7.26 -7.34
C PRO A 363 9.65 8.63 -6.67
N GLY A 364 8.69 9.42 -7.13
CA GLY A 364 8.34 10.70 -6.50
C GLY A 364 7.77 10.52 -5.09
N TYR A 365 6.83 9.58 -4.94
CA TYR A 365 6.29 9.20 -3.63
C TYR A 365 7.39 8.71 -2.67
N LEU A 366 8.26 7.81 -3.15
CA LEU A 366 9.35 7.25 -2.36
C LEU A 366 10.35 8.32 -1.92
N GLY A 367 10.76 9.21 -2.82
CA GLY A 367 11.69 10.30 -2.49
C GLY A 367 11.16 11.19 -1.38
N VAL A 368 9.88 11.57 -1.42
CA VAL A 368 9.28 12.39 -0.36
C VAL A 368 9.17 11.62 0.95
N LEU A 369 8.70 10.37 0.93
CA LEU A 369 8.58 9.54 2.14
C LEU A 369 9.94 9.28 2.78
N GLN A 370 10.98 9.06 1.98
CA GLN A 370 12.34 8.86 2.45
C GLN A 370 12.87 10.11 3.18
N LYS A 371 12.70 11.30 2.59
CA LYS A 371 13.06 12.57 3.25
C LYS A 371 12.33 12.73 4.58
N LEU A 372 11.02 12.46 4.60
CA LEU A 372 10.20 12.55 5.81
C LEU A 372 10.61 11.56 6.91
N VAL A 373 10.96 10.33 6.54
CA VAL A 373 11.40 9.30 7.49
C VAL A 373 12.80 9.56 8.03
N THR A 374 13.70 10.08 7.20
CA THR A 374 15.12 10.30 7.56
C THR A 374 15.39 11.69 8.12
N GLY A 375 14.48 12.65 7.93
CA GLY A 375 14.66 14.05 8.31
C GLY A 375 15.75 14.77 7.51
N LYS A 376 16.13 14.23 6.35
CA LYS A 376 17.21 14.74 5.49
C LYS A 376 16.70 15.19 4.14
#